data_AF-A0A7J4TU65-F1
#
_entry.id   AF-A0A7J4TU65-F1
#
_cell.length_a   1.000
_cell.length_b   1.000
_cell.length_c   1.000
_cell.angle_alpha   90.00
_cell.angle_beta   90.00
_cell.angle_gamma   90.00
#
_symmetry.space_group_name_H-M   'P 1'
#
loop_
_entity.id
_entity.type
_entity.pdbx_description
1 polymer ?
#
loop_
_entity_poly.entity_id
_entity_poly.type
_entity_poly.pdbx_seq_one_letter_code
_entity_poly.pdbx_strand_id
1 'polypeptide(L)' 'MGQKQVYTLPKAPVGRILLNAGAKRVSADAVDAFTELLQSIAEQLSKQAVAIAEHAGRKTIQDSDVKLAKTNWKPQ' A
#
# COMPACT_ATOMS: atom_id res chain seq x y z
N MET A 1 -6.93 -22.23 14.25
CA MET A 1 -7.73 -21.06 13.83
C MET A 1 -6.82 -20.21 12.95
N GLY A 2 -6.98 -20.28 11.63
CA GLY A 2 -6.12 -19.52 10.71
C GLY A 2 -6.30 -18.02 10.96
N GLN A 3 -5.20 -17.28 11.10
CA GLN A 3 -5.27 -15.83 11.25
C GLN A 3 -5.88 -15.26 9.97
N LYS A 4 -7.03 -14.59 10.10
CA LYS A 4 -7.63 -13.87 8.99
C LYS A 4 -6.82 -12.59 8.80
N GLN A 5 -5.99 -12.55 7.76
CA GLN A 5 -5.23 -11.34 7.42
C GLN A 5 -6.21 -10.17 7.24
N VAL A 6 -6.06 -9.14 8.07
CA VAL A 6 -6.89 -7.93 8.00
C VAL A 6 -6.22 -6.97 7.02
N TYR A 7 -6.75 -6.93 5.81
CA TYR A 7 -6.31 -5.97 4.80
C TYR A 7 -6.97 -4.61 5.06
N THR A 8 -6.16 -3.55 5.14
CA THR A 8 -6.66 -2.16 5.20
C THR A 8 -7.22 -1.73 3.84
N LEU A 9 -6.68 -2.27 2.74
CA LEU A 9 -7.13 -1.99 1.40
C LEU A 9 -8.31 -2.90 1.00
N PRO A 10 -9.43 -2.34 0.48
CA PRO A 10 -10.53 -3.16 0.00
C PRO A 10 -10.13 -3.98 -1.24
N LYS A 11 -10.37 -5.30 -1.22
CA LYS A 11 -9.95 -6.23 -2.28
C LYS A 11 -10.57 -5.92 -3.66
N ALA A 12 -11.84 -5.52 -3.71
CA ALA A 12 -12.53 -5.27 -4.98
C ALA A 12 -11.90 -4.13 -5.82
N PRO A 13 -11.63 -2.93 -5.29
CA PRO A 13 -10.92 -1.89 -6.05
C PRO A 13 -9.48 -2.28 -6.36
N VAL A 14 -8.78 -3.00 -5.47
CA VAL A 14 -7.43 -3.51 -5.75
C VAL A 14 -7.43 -4.46 -6.96
N GLY A 15 -8.36 -5.42 -7.01
CA GLY A 15 -8.54 -6.29 -8.18
C GLY A 15 -8.88 -5.53 -9.45
N ARG A 16 -9.62 -4.41 -9.35
CA ARG A 16 -9.95 -3.56 -10.50
C ARG A 16 -8.72 -2.87 -11.11
N ILE A 17 -7.70 -2.56 -10.31
CA ILE A 17 -6.42 -2.04 -10.84
C ILE A 17 -5.79 -3.05 -11.80
N LEU A 18 -5.78 -4.34 -11.44
CA LEU A 18 -5.23 -5.40 -12.31
C LEU A 18 -6.05 -5.57 -13.60
N LEU A 19 -7.38 -5.51 -13.50
CA LEU A 19 -8.26 -5.56 -14.68
C LEU A 19 -8.03 -4.36 -15.61
N ASN A 20 -7.93 -3.16 -15.04
CA ASN A 20 -7.66 -1.93 -15.79
C ASN A 20 -6.26 -1.93 -16.42
N ALA A 21 -5.30 -2.67 -15.85
CA ALA A 21 -3.98 -2.90 -16.43
C ALA A 21 -4.00 -3.90 -17.60
N GLY A 22 -5.16 -4.47 -17.95
CA GLY A 22 -5.34 -5.35 -19.11
C GLY A 22 -5.55 -6.83 -18.77
N ALA A 23 -5.62 -7.20 -17.48
CA ALA A 23 -5.98 -8.57 -17.12
C ALA A 23 -7.43 -8.86 -17.51
N LYS A 24 -7.67 -9.97 -18.23
CA LYS A 24 -9.05 -10.40 -18.59
C LYS A 24 -9.80 -10.98 -17.40
N ARG A 25 -9.09 -11.66 -16.50
CA ARG A 25 -9.59 -12.31 -15.28
C ARG A 25 -8.51 -12.23 -14.20
N VAL A 26 -8.92 -12.19 -12.94
CA VAL A 26 -8.03 -12.22 -11.78
C VAL A 26 -8.61 -13.21 -10.76
N SER A 27 -7.81 -14.13 -10.25
CA SER A 27 -8.23 -15.06 -9.18
C SER A 27 -8.33 -14.34 -7.85
N ALA A 28 -9.09 -14.90 -6.90
CA ALA A 28 -9.15 -14.36 -5.54
C ALA A 28 -7.76 -14.31 -4.90
N ASP A 29 -6.97 -15.38 -5.04
CA ASP A 29 -5.62 -15.46 -4.48
C ASP A 29 -4.67 -14.41 -5.08
N ALA A 30 -4.81 -14.08 -6.37
CA ALA A 30 -4.02 -13.02 -6.99
C ALA A 30 -4.41 -11.63 -6.47
N VAL A 31 -5.71 -11.39 -6.20
CA VAL A 31 -6.15 -10.16 -5.54
C VAL A 31 -5.59 -10.09 -4.12
N ASP A 32 -5.57 -11.19 -3.40
CA ASP A 32 -5.05 -11.24 -2.02
C ASP A 32 -3.55 -10.95 -1.97
N ALA A 33 -2.76 -11.61 -2.81
CA ALA A 33 -1.32 -11.35 -2.93
C ALA A 33 -1.01 -9.91 -3.35
N PHE A 34 -1.77 -9.37 -4.32
CA PHE A 34 -1.58 -7.98 -4.75
C PHE A 34 -1.99 -6.98 -3.66
N THR A 35 -3.04 -7.27 -2.90
CA THR A 35 -3.47 -6.44 -1.76
C THR A 35 -2.40 -6.41 -0.67
N GLU A 36 -1.83 -7.56 -0.32
CA GLU A 36 -0.73 -7.68 0.65
C GLU A 36 0.49 -6.86 0.20
N LEU A 37 0.87 -6.99 -1.07
CA LEU A 37 1.97 -6.25 -1.67
C LEU A 37 1.75 -4.73 -1.57
N LEU A 38 0.59 -4.25 -2.04
CA LEU A 38 0.27 -2.82 -2.02
C LEU A 38 0.24 -2.27 -0.60
N GLN A 39 -0.30 -3.03 0.35
CA GLN A 39 -0.34 -2.63 1.74
C GLN A 39 1.07 -2.51 2.34
N SER A 40 1.95 -3.48 2.07
CA SER A 40 3.35 -3.41 2.53
C SER A 40 4.08 -2.16 2.01
N ILE A 41 3.89 -1.82 0.73
CA ILE A 41 4.45 -0.61 0.13
C ILE A 41 3.85 0.64 0.77
N ALA A 42 2.52 0.69 0.93
CA ALA A 42 1.83 1.82 1.53
C ALA A 42 2.23 2.07 2.99
N GLU A 43 2.44 1.01 3.77
CA GLU A 43 2.91 1.10 5.16
C GLU A 43 4.32 1.68 5.25
N GLN A 44 5.24 1.28 4.36
CA GLN A 44 6.59 1.85 4.33
C GLN A 44 6.56 3.33 3.95
N LEU A 45 5.81 3.70 2.91
CA LEU A 45 5.65 5.09 2.50
C LEU A 45 5.02 5.93 3.62
N SER A 46 4.03 5.39 4.32
CA SER A 46 3.36 6.07 5.44
C SER A 46 4.33 6.35 6.58
N LYS A 47 5.16 5.36 6.97
CA LYS A 47 6.19 5.54 8.01
C LYS A 47 7.19 6.63 7.62
N GLN A 48 7.63 6.65 6.37
CA GLN A 48 8.56 7.69 5.92
C GLN A 48 7.89 9.08 5.87
N ALA A 49 6.65 9.19 5.40
CA ALA A 49 5.92 10.45 5.39
C ALA A 49 5.72 11.02 6.80
N VAL A 50 5.41 10.15 7.78
CA VAL A 50 5.34 10.53 9.20
C VAL A 50 6.69 11.08 9.67
N ALA A 51 7.79 10.37 9.42
CA ALA A 51 9.11 10.81 9.85
C ALA A 51 9.51 12.17 9.22
N ILE A 52 9.16 12.40 7.95
CA ILE A 52 9.41 13.70 7.29
C ILE A 52 8.60 14.82 7.96
N ALA A 53 7.32 14.59 8.26
CA ALA A 53 6.49 15.56 8.96
C ALA A 53 7.03 15.87 10.36
N GLU A 54 7.44 14.84 11.10
CA GLU A 54 8.05 14.95 12.43
C GLU A 54 9.37 15.75 12.41
N HIS A 55 10.25 15.48 11.44
CA HIS A 55 11.49 16.25 11.26
C HIS A 55 11.23 17.72 10.91
N ALA A 56 10.10 18.02 10.26
CA ALA A 56 9.64 19.38 10.00
C ALA A 56 8.90 20.01 11.20
N GLY A 57 8.83 19.33 12.36
CA GLY A 57 8.13 19.80 13.56
C GLY A 57 6.60 19.79 13.45
N ARG A 58 6.04 19.09 12.46
CA ARG A 58 4.60 19.03 12.20
C ARG A 58 3.99 17.73 12.73
N LYS A 59 2.78 17.83 13.30
CA LYS A 59 1.96 16.67 13.67
C LYS A 59 1.03 16.20 12.56
N THR A 60 0.78 17.05 11.57
CA THR A 60 -0.08 16.77 10.42
C THR A 60 0.77 16.51 9.20
N ILE A 61 0.55 15.36 8.56
CA ILE A 61 1.15 14.98 7.28
C ILE A 61 0.56 15.88 6.19
N GLN A 62 1.42 16.46 5.37
CA GLN A 62 1.07 17.23 4.19
C GLN A 62 1.36 16.44 2.91
N ASP A 63 0.83 16.92 1.78
CA ASP A 63 1.05 16.28 0.48
C ASP A 63 2.55 16.26 0.10
N SER A 64 3.30 17.26 0.52
CA SER A 64 4.77 17.35 0.37
C SER A 64 5.49 16.16 1.02
N ASP A 65 5.06 15.74 2.22
CA ASP A 65 5.66 14.60 2.93
C ASP A 65 5.43 13.28 2.18
N VAL A 66 4.20 13.10 1.67
CA VAL A 66 3.81 11.92 0.90
C VAL A 66 4.58 11.86 -0.42
N LYS A 67 4.75 12.99 -1.10
CA LYS A 67 5.50 13.09 -2.36
C LYS A 67 7.01 12.91 -2.17
N LEU A 68 7.55 13.26 -1.00
CA LEU A 68 8.96 13.07 -0.65
C LEU A 68 9.25 11.67 -0.09
N ALA A 69 8.23 10.98 0.43
CA ALA A 69 8.36 9.61 0.88
C ALA A 69 8.81 8.69 -0.25
N LYS A 70 9.77 7.82 0.05
CA LYS A 70 10.29 6.81 -0.86
C LYS A 70 10.15 5.46 -0.19
N THR A 71 10.20 4.41 -0.99
CA THR A 71 10.24 3.05 -0.46
C THR A 71 11.48 2.36 -1.00
N ASN A 72 12.17 1.64 -0.13
CA ASN A 72 13.24 0.72 -0.52
C ASN A 72 12.69 -0.71 -0.66
N TRP A 73 11.38 -0.84 -0.93
CA TRP A 73 10.72 -2.13 -1.05
C TRP A 73 11.42 -2.98 -2.14
N LYS A 74 11.74 -4.22 -1.76
CA LYS A 74 12.28 -5.24 -2.66
C LYS A 74 11.36 -6.46 -2.58
N PRO A 75 10.88 -6.99 -3.71
CA PRO A 75 10.22 -8.28 -3.70
C PRO A 75 11.22 -9.35 -3.25
N GLN A 76 10.80 -10.19 -2.31
CA GLN A 76 11.51 -11.43 -1.97
C GLN A 76 11.03 -12.55 -2.88
#